data_AF-A0A382FKH2-F1
#
_entry.id   AF-A0A382FKH2-F1
#
_cell.length_a   1.000
_cell.length_b   1.000
_cell.length_c   1.000
_cell.angle_alpha   90.00
_cell.angle_beta   90.00
_cell.angle_gamma   90.00
#
_symmetry.space_group_name_H-M   'P 1'
#
loop_
_entity.id
_entity.type
_entity.pdbx_description
1 polymer ?
#
loop_
_entity_poly.entity_id
_entity_poly.type
_entity_poly.pdbx_seq_one_letter_code
_entity_poly.pdbx_strand_id
1 'polypeptide(L)'
;MAKPIVISYKGKESSFDHGKLDRAKLYGKKKRIALDSNDVACIKASLVEDGSVLIRSGMTAQGYFKEGGAWVPNKELVGLDDEGKPLELLDSTLGAAQTVDAPALANELLDLEVTSVYILEPKEIDPRLEKELGDGEIMKIPFNYRSDYRLETGFLLKNKEGYFCIVGVPTHPEWCELNKVAVEVFEEEDSDDLDFDMF
;
A
#
# COMPACT_ATOMS: atom_id res chain seq x y z
N MET A 1 2.35 -12.12 -13.08
CA MET A 1 1.88 -10.76 -13.43
C MET A 1 0.66 -10.46 -12.60
N ALA A 2 0.57 -9.27 -12.00
CA ALA A 2 -0.64 -8.86 -11.29
C ALA A 2 -1.78 -8.69 -12.31
N LYS A 3 -3.03 -8.91 -11.88
CA LYS A 3 -4.19 -8.64 -12.73
C LYS A 3 -4.27 -7.14 -13.04
N PRO A 4 -4.74 -6.72 -14.22
CA PRO A 4 -4.78 -5.30 -14.59
C PRO A 4 -5.81 -4.53 -13.76
N ILE A 5 -5.67 -3.20 -13.70
CA ILE A 5 -6.73 -2.30 -13.22
C ILE A 5 -7.71 -2.12 -14.37
N VAL A 6 -9.00 -2.38 -14.15
CA VAL A 6 -10.04 -2.30 -15.18
C VAL A 6 -11.08 -1.28 -14.76
N ILE A 7 -11.39 -0.35 -15.66
CA ILE A 7 -12.30 0.77 -15.43
C ILE A 7 -13.36 0.77 -16.51
N SER A 8 -14.63 0.80 -16.11
CA SER A 8 -15.76 0.96 -17.02
C SER A 8 -16.28 2.39 -16.94
N TYR A 9 -15.89 3.23 -17.91
CA TYR A 9 -16.36 4.61 -18.00
C TYR A 9 -17.48 4.71 -19.03
N LYS A 10 -18.68 5.14 -18.59
CA LYS A 10 -19.87 5.26 -19.45
C LYS A 10 -20.18 3.97 -20.25
N GLY A 11 -20.02 2.82 -19.60
CA GLY A 11 -20.29 1.49 -20.16
C GLY A 11 -19.22 0.94 -21.11
N LYS A 12 -18.04 1.56 -21.16
CA LYS A 12 -16.90 1.05 -21.92
C LYS A 12 -15.70 0.80 -21.03
N GLU A 13 -15.10 -0.37 -21.19
CA GLU A 13 -13.98 -0.80 -20.37
C GLU A 13 -12.65 -0.31 -20.91
N SER A 14 -11.72 -0.04 -20.01
CA SER A 14 -10.33 0.26 -20.26
C SER A 14 -9.47 -0.47 -19.22
N SER A 15 -8.37 -1.06 -19.66
CA SER A 15 -7.48 -1.86 -18.83
C SER A 15 -6.07 -1.30 -18.82
N PHE A 16 -5.46 -1.32 -17.63
CA PHE A 16 -4.13 -0.82 -17.37
C PHE A 16 -3.32 -1.86 -16.61
N ASP A 17 -2.14 -2.18 -17.12
CA ASP A 17 -1.11 -2.81 -16.31
C ASP A 17 -0.53 -1.78 -15.34
N HIS A 18 0.02 -2.22 -14.21
CA HIS A 18 0.46 -1.31 -13.16
C HIS A 18 1.75 -1.74 -12.49
N GLY A 19 2.58 -0.77 -12.15
CA GLY A 19 3.80 -0.94 -11.38
C GLY A 19 3.79 -0.01 -10.17
N LYS A 20 3.99 -0.55 -8.96
CA LYS A 20 4.12 0.28 -7.76
C LYS A 20 5.33 1.20 -7.90
N LEU A 21 5.11 2.51 -7.74
CA LEU A 21 6.16 3.50 -7.71
C LEU A 21 6.74 3.55 -6.30
N ASP A 22 8.05 3.37 -6.20
CA ASP A 22 8.79 3.50 -4.95
C ASP A 22 9.94 4.50 -5.13
N ARG A 23 10.39 5.08 -4.02
CA ARG A 23 11.51 6.03 -4.03
C ARG A 23 12.80 5.37 -4.55
N ALA A 24 12.96 4.07 -4.32
CA ALA A 24 14.13 3.32 -4.79
C ALA A 24 14.20 3.20 -6.32
N LYS A 25 13.07 3.12 -7.02
CA LYS A 25 13.00 3.14 -8.48
C LYS A 25 13.23 4.54 -9.04
N LEU A 26 12.75 5.57 -8.34
CA LEU A 26 12.92 6.96 -8.76
C LEU A 26 14.34 7.48 -8.58
N TYR A 27 14.94 7.24 -7.42
CA TYR A 27 16.22 7.83 -7.02
C TYR A 27 17.36 6.82 -6.94
N GLY A 28 17.07 5.54 -7.21
CA GLY A 28 17.99 4.46 -6.91
C GLY A 28 18.07 4.16 -5.42
N LYS A 29 18.93 3.19 -5.06
CA LYS A 29 19.27 2.90 -3.67
C LYS A 29 20.76 2.62 -3.57
N LYS A 30 21.37 3.07 -2.48
CA LYS A 30 22.73 2.68 -2.10
C LYS A 30 22.65 1.84 -0.83
N LYS A 31 23.28 0.67 -0.85
CA LYS A 31 23.37 -0.22 0.32
C LYS A 31 24.84 -0.46 0.63
N ARG A 32 25.24 -0.34 1.89
CA ARG A 32 26.57 -0.78 2.35
C ARG A 32 26.54 -2.31 2.47
N ILE A 33 27.57 -2.95 1.95
CA ILE A 33 27.79 -4.39 2.08
C ILE A 33 29.08 -4.60 2.85
N ALA A 34 29.05 -5.46 3.87
CA ALA A 34 30.26 -5.91 4.53
C ALA A 34 30.83 -7.08 3.71
N LEU A 35 32.14 -7.07 3.46
CA LEU A 35 32.85 -8.12 2.76
C LEU A 35 33.78 -8.84 3.73
N ASP A 36 33.99 -10.14 3.50
CA ASP A 36 34.99 -10.92 4.22
C ASP A 36 36.39 -10.73 3.59
N SER A 37 37.38 -11.48 4.10
CA SER A 37 38.76 -11.43 3.60
C SER A 37 38.94 -11.95 2.16
N ASN A 38 37.90 -12.56 1.56
CA ASN A 38 37.89 -13.08 0.20
C ASN A 38 36.98 -12.25 -0.72
N ASP A 39 36.62 -11.03 -0.31
CA ASP A 39 35.68 -10.13 -1.02
C ASP A 39 34.26 -10.71 -1.18
N VAL A 40 33.85 -11.65 -0.32
CA VAL A 40 32.51 -12.23 -0.33
C VAL A 40 31.60 -11.48 0.62
N ALA A 41 30.36 -11.19 0.19
CA ALA A 41 29.38 -10.48 1.01
C ALA A 41 29.02 -11.26 2.29
N CYS A 42 29.24 -10.64 3.44
CA CYS A 42 28.84 -11.16 4.73
C CYS A 42 27.31 -11.17 4.88
N ILE A 43 26.79 -12.18 5.59
CA ILE A 43 25.37 -12.33 5.92
C ILE A 43 25.17 -11.97 7.40
N LYS A 44 24.19 -11.12 7.71
CA LYS A 44 23.83 -10.79 9.09
C LYS A 44 23.22 -12.01 9.78
N ALA A 45 23.68 -12.30 11.00
CA ALA A 45 23.11 -13.30 11.89
C ALA A 45 23.16 -12.78 13.34
N SER A 46 22.24 -13.24 14.16
CA SER A 46 22.18 -12.97 15.60
C SER A 46 22.55 -14.25 16.36
N LEU A 47 23.25 -14.12 17.48
CA LEU A 47 23.56 -15.24 18.37
C LEU A 47 22.61 -15.18 19.56
N VAL A 48 22.02 -16.32 19.95
CA VAL A 48 21.21 -16.40 21.19
C VAL A 48 22.11 -16.14 22.40
N GLU A 49 21.55 -15.61 23.49
CA GLU A 49 22.31 -15.24 24.71
C GLU A 49 23.16 -16.38 25.28
N ASP A 50 22.71 -17.62 25.14
CA ASP A 50 23.41 -18.82 25.60
C ASP A 50 24.54 -19.28 24.66
N GLY A 51 24.72 -18.59 23.52
CA GLY A 51 25.73 -18.90 22.51
C GLY A 51 25.46 -20.16 21.69
N SER A 52 24.31 -20.84 21.87
CA SER A 52 24.09 -22.17 21.31
C SER A 52 23.57 -22.15 19.87
N VAL A 53 22.88 -21.07 19.47
CA VAL A 53 22.20 -20.98 18.17
C VAL A 53 22.50 -19.66 17.48
N LEU A 54 22.89 -19.77 16.20
CA LEU A 54 22.95 -18.66 15.25
C LEU A 54 21.62 -18.54 14.50
N ILE A 55 20.94 -17.42 14.68
CA ILE A 55 19.70 -17.04 14.01
C ILE A 55 20.05 -16.22 12.77
N ARG A 56 19.66 -16.71 11.60
CA ARG A 56 19.82 -16.02 10.31
C ARG A 56 18.48 -15.47 9.84
N SER A 57 18.53 -14.59 8.83
CA SER A 57 17.33 -14.16 8.12
C SER A 57 16.51 -15.37 7.65
N GLY A 58 15.22 -15.40 7.99
CA GLY A 58 14.30 -16.49 7.70
C GLY A 58 14.24 -17.62 8.73
N MET A 59 15.02 -17.57 9.83
CA MET A 59 14.93 -18.55 10.92
C MET A 59 13.92 -18.18 12.02
N THR A 60 13.39 -16.96 11.99
CA THR A 60 12.31 -16.51 12.87
C THR A 60 11.01 -16.40 12.08
N ALA A 61 9.90 -16.74 12.73
CA ALA A 61 8.56 -16.54 12.22
C ALA A 61 7.65 -16.12 13.38
N GLN A 62 6.69 -15.26 13.09
CA GLN A 62 5.62 -14.89 14.03
C GLN A 62 4.40 -15.78 13.79
N GLY A 63 3.65 -16.07 14.84
CA GLY A 63 2.43 -16.88 14.76
C GLY A 63 1.47 -16.55 15.89
N TYR A 64 0.19 -16.78 15.64
CA TYR A 64 -0.86 -16.58 16.62
C TYR A 64 -1.10 -17.88 17.39
N PHE A 65 -1.26 -17.79 18.71
CA PHE A 65 -1.48 -18.95 19.58
C PHE A 65 -2.67 -18.69 20.50
N LYS A 66 -3.50 -19.73 20.71
CA LYS A 66 -4.53 -19.71 21.75
C LYS A 66 -3.90 -19.89 23.14
N GLU A 67 -4.65 -19.63 24.21
CA GLU A 67 -4.19 -19.79 25.61
C GLU A 67 -3.59 -21.18 25.93
N GLY A 68 -3.92 -22.22 25.15
CA GLY A 68 -3.35 -23.57 25.27
C GLY A 68 -2.11 -23.87 24.39
N GLY A 69 -1.51 -22.86 23.74
CA GLY A 69 -0.36 -23.03 22.85
C GLY A 69 -0.68 -23.61 21.47
N ALA A 70 -1.96 -23.72 21.11
CA ALA A 70 -2.38 -24.17 19.78
C ALA A 70 -2.21 -23.04 18.76
N TRP A 71 -1.45 -23.32 17.69
CA TRP A 71 -1.20 -22.39 16.59
C TRP A 71 -2.48 -22.11 15.77
N VAL A 72 -2.68 -20.85 15.40
CA VAL A 72 -3.80 -20.38 14.57
C VAL A 72 -3.25 -19.93 13.21
N PRO A 73 -3.67 -20.58 12.10
CA PRO A 73 -3.30 -20.16 10.76
C PRO A 73 -3.87 -18.78 10.41
N ASN A 74 -3.09 -17.94 9.70
CA ASN A 74 -3.53 -16.58 9.31
C ASN A 74 -4.83 -16.57 8.49
N LYS A 75 -5.13 -17.63 7.73
CA LYS A 75 -6.37 -17.77 6.95
C LYS A 75 -7.64 -17.93 7.81
N GLU A 76 -7.48 -18.27 9.09
CA GLU A 76 -8.58 -18.41 10.06
C GLU A 76 -8.84 -17.12 10.82
N LEU A 77 -7.99 -16.10 10.66
CA LEU A 77 -8.17 -14.80 11.29
C LEU A 77 -9.25 -14.02 10.55
N VAL A 78 -10.19 -13.44 11.32
CA VAL A 78 -11.27 -12.61 10.82
C VAL A 78 -11.18 -11.21 11.41
N GLY A 79 -11.50 -10.19 10.61
CA GLY A 79 -11.69 -8.84 11.10
C GLY A 79 -12.99 -8.77 11.90
N LEU A 80 -12.97 -8.06 13.03
CA LEU A 80 -14.16 -7.80 13.86
C LEU A 80 -14.47 -6.31 13.83
N ASP A 81 -15.73 -5.94 13.93
CA ASP A 81 -16.16 -4.57 14.18
C ASP A 81 -16.10 -4.22 15.68
N ASP A 82 -16.46 -2.98 16.02
CA ASP A 82 -16.48 -2.47 17.39
C ASP A 82 -17.46 -3.25 18.31
N GLU A 83 -18.42 -3.98 17.74
CA GLU A 83 -19.38 -4.83 18.44
C GLU A 83 -18.92 -6.31 18.52
N GLY A 84 -17.75 -6.63 17.97
CA GLY A 84 -17.17 -7.97 17.96
C GLY A 84 -17.77 -8.90 16.90
N LYS A 85 -18.47 -8.37 15.90
CA LYS A 85 -19.06 -9.13 14.79
C LYS A 85 -18.08 -9.23 13.62
N PRO A 86 -18.02 -10.37 12.89
CA PRO A 86 -17.14 -10.52 11.74
C PRO A 86 -17.46 -9.52 10.62
N LEU A 87 -16.43 -8.82 10.15
CA LEU A 87 -16.48 -7.97 8.97
C LEU A 87 -16.53 -8.82 7.70
N GLU A 88 -17.25 -8.33 6.70
CA GLU A 88 -17.27 -8.95 5.38
C GLU A 88 -15.96 -8.65 4.63
N LEU A 89 -15.37 -9.68 4.03
CA LEU A 89 -14.15 -9.53 3.26
C LEU A 89 -14.50 -9.00 1.85
N LEU A 90 -13.96 -7.85 1.48
CA LEU A 90 -14.16 -7.26 0.17
C LEU A 90 -13.11 -7.79 -0.79
N ASP A 91 -13.55 -8.27 -1.96
CA ASP A 91 -12.67 -8.85 -2.96
C ASP A 91 -11.68 -7.83 -3.56
N SER A 92 -10.62 -8.36 -4.18
CA SER A 92 -9.70 -7.53 -4.97
C SER A 92 -10.39 -6.93 -6.18
N THR A 93 -10.16 -5.63 -6.40
CA THR A 93 -10.65 -4.93 -7.60
C THR A 93 -9.79 -5.20 -8.84
N LEU A 94 -8.63 -5.84 -8.69
CA LEU A 94 -7.74 -6.14 -9.82
C LEU A 94 -8.35 -7.22 -10.72
N GLY A 95 -8.46 -6.90 -12.01
CA GLY A 95 -9.09 -7.72 -13.03
C GLY A 95 -10.61 -7.67 -13.05
N ALA A 96 -11.24 -6.87 -12.16
CA ALA A 96 -12.67 -6.62 -12.15
C ALA A 96 -12.95 -5.17 -12.58
N ALA A 97 -13.90 -4.98 -13.49
CA ALA A 97 -14.24 -3.65 -14.00
C ALA A 97 -14.90 -2.79 -12.90
N GLN A 98 -14.29 -1.65 -12.60
CA GLN A 98 -14.86 -0.66 -11.69
C GLN A 98 -15.62 0.40 -12.48
N THR A 99 -16.93 0.52 -12.25
CA THR A 99 -17.78 1.47 -12.97
C THR A 99 -17.55 2.89 -12.44
N VAL A 100 -17.32 3.82 -13.37
CA VAL A 100 -17.18 5.25 -13.09
C VAL A 100 -18.14 6.02 -13.99
N ASP A 101 -19.02 6.80 -13.37
CA ASP A 101 -20.04 7.56 -14.10
C ASP A 101 -19.60 9.00 -14.38
N ALA A 102 -18.82 9.60 -13.48
CA ALA A 102 -18.36 10.98 -13.56
C ALA A 102 -16.92 11.15 -13.03
N PRO A 103 -16.18 12.15 -13.54
CA PRO A 103 -14.93 12.59 -12.93
C PRO A 103 -15.14 13.06 -11.48
N ALA A 104 -14.12 12.87 -10.65
CA ALA A 104 -14.06 13.35 -9.28
C ALA A 104 -13.45 14.76 -9.21
N LEU A 105 -13.78 15.49 -8.15
CA LEU A 105 -13.21 16.81 -7.93
C LEU A 105 -11.75 16.71 -7.49
N ALA A 106 -10.92 17.66 -7.91
CA ALA A 106 -9.51 17.72 -7.50
C ALA A 106 -9.33 17.76 -5.97
N ASN A 107 -10.25 18.42 -5.25
CA ASN A 107 -10.21 18.45 -3.79
C ASN A 107 -10.34 17.04 -3.18
N GLU A 108 -11.11 16.13 -3.78
CA GLU A 108 -11.23 14.75 -3.25
C GLU A 108 -9.91 13.99 -3.33
N LEU A 109 -9.07 14.29 -4.32
CA LEU A 109 -7.71 13.73 -4.40
C LEU A 109 -6.76 14.39 -3.39
N LEU A 110 -6.93 15.69 -3.12
CA LEU A 110 -6.10 16.40 -2.14
C LEU A 110 -6.44 16.00 -0.70
N ASP A 111 -7.71 15.67 -0.45
CA ASP A 111 -8.26 15.17 0.80
C ASP A 111 -8.06 13.63 0.93
N LEU A 112 -6.87 13.15 0.55
CA LEU A 112 -6.52 11.72 0.54
C LEU A 112 -5.23 11.48 1.33
N GLU A 113 -5.30 10.58 2.30
CA GLU A 113 -4.11 10.03 2.93
C GLU A 113 -3.48 9.00 1.99
N VAL A 114 -2.45 9.41 1.25
CA VAL A 114 -1.84 8.60 0.19
C VAL A 114 -1.03 7.46 0.79
N THR A 115 -1.45 6.23 0.51
CA THR A 115 -0.78 5.00 0.97
C THR A 115 0.14 4.43 -0.11
N SER A 116 -0.22 4.56 -1.38
CA SER A 116 0.57 4.02 -2.50
C SER A 116 0.31 4.75 -3.82
N VAL A 117 1.33 4.78 -4.67
CA VAL A 117 1.25 5.35 -6.02
C VAL A 117 1.68 4.29 -7.04
N TYR A 118 0.94 4.18 -8.14
CA TYR A 118 1.19 3.24 -9.22
C TYR A 118 1.37 3.99 -10.54
N ILE A 119 2.36 3.58 -11.32
CA ILE A 119 2.47 3.94 -12.74
C ILE A 119 1.60 2.96 -13.52
N LEU A 120 0.83 3.48 -14.46
CA LEU A 120 -0.08 2.70 -15.30
C LEU A 120 0.40 2.63 -16.74
N GLU A 121 0.30 1.44 -17.32
CA GLU A 121 0.58 1.17 -18.73
C GLU A 121 -0.74 0.77 -19.41
N PRO A 122 -1.28 1.59 -20.34
CA PRO A 122 -2.55 1.28 -20.99
C PRO A 122 -2.39 0.03 -21.88
N LYS A 123 -3.21 -0.98 -21.61
CA LYS A 123 -3.31 -2.16 -22.46
C LYS A 123 -4.40 -2.01 -23.50
N GLU A 124 -5.58 -1.60 -23.05
CA GLU A 124 -6.71 -1.22 -23.89
C GLU A 124 -7.37 0.01 -23.28
N ILE A 125 -7.51 1.09 -24.03
CA ILE A 125 -8.12 2.33 -23.52
C ILE A 125 -9.18 2.83 -24.50
N ASP A 126 -10.35 3.19 -23.99
CA ASP A 126 -11.37 3.83 -24.80
C ASP A 126 -10.98 5.29 -25.07
N PRO A 127 -11.13 5.79 -26.32
CA PRO A 127 -10.76 7.16 -26.67
C PRO A 127 -11.48 8.24 -25.84
N ARG A 128 -12.66 7.95 -25.27
CA ARG A 128 -13.36 8.91 -24.40
C ARG A 128 -12.64 9.06 -23.06
N LEU A 129 -12.28 7.93 -22.44
CA LEU A 129 -11.54 7.95 -21.18
C LEU A 129 -10.16 8.58 -21.39
N GLU A 130 -9.47 8.25 -22.48
CA GLU A 130 -8.19 8.85 -22.81
C GLU A 130 -8.27 10.37 -22.98
N LYS A 131 -9.35 10.86 -23.60
CA LYS A 131 -9.57 12.29 -23.77
C LYS A 131 -9.81 12.99 -22.43
N GLU A 132 -10.72 12.49 -21.60
CA GLU A 132 -11.03 13.09 -20.29
C GLU A 132 -9.78 13.14 -19.41
N LEU A 133 -9.03 12.04 -19.32
CA LEU A 133 -7.76 12.01 -18.60
C LEU A 133 -6.74 12.99 -19.21
N GLY A 134 -6.73 13.13 -20.55
CA GLY A 134 -5.89 14.10 -21.26
C GLY A 134 -6.25 15.56 -21.02
N ASP A 135 -7.52 15.85 -20.78
CA ASP A 135 -8.05 17.18 -20.45
C ASP A 135 -7.78 17.55 -18.97
N GLY A 136 -7.28 16.58 -18.17
CA GLY A 136 -6.89 16.77 -16.77
C GLY A 136 -7.94 16.28 -15.76
N GLU A 137 -8.97 15.58 -16.23
CA GLU A 137 -10.01 15.00 -15.37
C GLU A 137 -9.45 13.83 -14.54
N ILE A 138 -10.00 13.67 -13.34
CA ILE A 138 -9.57 12.66 -12.38
C ILE A 138 -10.69 11.63 -12.23
N MET A 139 -10.36 10.35 -12.34
CA MET A 139 -11.34 9.26 -12.23
C MET A 139 -11.19 8.55 -10.90
N LYS A 140 -12.21 8.61 -10.05
CA LYS A 140 -12.23 7.93 -8.75
C LYS A 140 -12.77 6.52 -8.91
N ILE A 141 -12.06 5.55 -8.37
CA ILE A 141 -12.44 4.14 -8.32
C ILE A 141 -12.26 3.57 -6.92
N PRO A 142 -13.09 2.61 -6.49
CA PRO A 142 -12.71 1.75 -5.38
C PRO A 142 -11.48 0.90 -5.75
N PHE A 143 -10.60 0.68 -4.79
CA PHE A 143 -9.35 -0.04 -5.02
C PHE A 143 -9.03 -1.01 -3.88
N ASN A 144 -8.83 -2.29 -4.24
CA ASN A 144 -8.28 -3.31 -3.36
C ASN A 144 -7.25 -4.15 -4.13
N TYR A 145 -5.99 -4.06 -3.74
CA TYR A 145 -4.91 -4.85 -4.35
C TYR A 145 -5.07 -6.35 -4.08
N ARG A 146 -5.54 -6.68 -2.87
CA ARG A 146 -5.89 -8.03 -2.41
C ARG A 146 -7.24 -7.94 -1.69
N SER A 147 -7.87 -9.08 -1.43
CA SER A 147 -9.08 -9.08 -0.62
C SER A 147 -8.73 -8.55 0.78
N ASP A 148 -9.50 -7.57 1.25
CA ASP A 148 -9.24 -6.84 2.49
C ASP A 148 -10.57 -6.40 3.12
N TYR A 149 -10.56 -6.05 4.40
CA TYR A 149 -11.77 -5.60 5.13
C TYR A 149 -12.08 -4.12 4.90
N ARG A 150 -11.10 -3.35 4.42
CA ARG A 150 -11.24 -1.93 4.09
C ARG A 150 -11.03 -1.70 2.61
N LEU A 151 -12.01 -1.09 1.95
CA LEU A 151 -11.91 -0.68 0.56
C LEU A 151 -11.19 0.67 0.46
N GLU A 152 -10.03 0.70 -0.17
CA GLU A 152 -9.32 1.96 -0.40
C GLU A 152 -9.90 2.71 -1.61
N THR A 153 -9.51 3.97 -1.75
CA THR A 153 -9.90 4.81 -2.88
C THR A 153 -8.70 5.01 -3.79
N GLY A 154 -8.86 4.66 -5.07
CA GLY A 154 -7.91 4.94 -6.14
C GLY A 154 -8.36 6.10 -7.02
N PHE A 155 -7.44 6.97 -7.38
CA PHE A 155 -7.65 8.07 -8.32
C PHE A 155 -6.74 7.89 -9.52
N LEU A 156 -7.34 7.77 -10.70
CA LEU A 156 -6.63 7.74 -11.95
C LEU A 156 -6.52 9.13 -12.56
N LEU A 157 -5.33 9.44 -13.03
CA LEU A 157 -5.00 10.71 -13.67
C LEU A 157 -3.90 10.51 -14.71
N LYS A 158 -3.79 11.47 -15.62
CA LYS A 158 -2.74 11.52 -16.64
C LYS A 158 -2.00 12.84 -16.55
N ASN A 159 -0.68 12.78 -16.71
CA ASN A 159 0.16 13.94 -16.87
C ASN A 159 1.05 13.78 -18.13
N LYS A 160 2.06 14.63 -18.29
CA LYS A 160 2.98 14.58 -19.44
C LYS A 160 3.86 13.33 -19.48
N GLU A 161 4.15 12.74 -18.32
CA GLU A 161 5.01 11.56 -18.17
C GLU A 161 4.25 10.24 -18.37
N GLY A 162 2.94 10.23 -18.10
CA GLY A 162 2.11 9.04 -18.30
C GLY A 162 0.84 9.01 -17.45
N TYR A 163 0.35 7.79 -17.23
CA TYR A 163 -0.85 7.51 -16.44
C TYR A 163 -0.45 7.06 -15.03
N PHE A 164 -1.20 7.52 -14.03
CA PHE A 164 -0.94 7.22 -12.63
C PHE A 164 -2.23 6.82 -11.92
N CYS A 165 -2.12 5.91 -10.95
CA CYS A 165 -3.16 5.64 -9.96
C CYS A 165 -2.61 5.98 -8.58
N ILE A 166 -3.25 6.92 -7.88
CA ILE A 166 -2.94 7.28 -6.50
C ILE A 166 -3.97 6.60 -5.62
N VAL A 167 -3.52 5.79 -4.66
CA VAL A 167 -4.37 5.01 -3.78
C VAL A 167 -4.19 5.47 -2.35
N GLY A 168 -5.29 5.64 -1.63
CA GLY A 168 -5.29 6.03 -0.25
C GLY A 168 -6.65 5.96 0.43
N VAL A 169 -6.71 6.50 1.64
CA VAL A 169 -7.92 6.60 2.45
C VAL A 169 -8.39 8.05 2.47
N PRO A 170 -9.65 8.33 2.09
CA PRO A 170 -10.19 9.69 2.18
C PRO A 170 -10.06 10.23 3.60
N THR A 171 -9.58 11.46 3.72
CA THR A 171 -9.35 12.12 5.00
C THR A 171 -9.86 13.55 4.95
N HIS A 172 -10.07 14.16 6.11
CA HIS A 172 -10.44 15.57 6.20
C HIS A 172 -9.28 16.31 6.86
N PRO A 173 -8.33 16.83 6.08
CA PRO A 173 -7.19 17.52 6.66
C PRO A 173 -7.67 18.79 7.36
N GLU A 174 -7.37 18.90 8.66
CA GLU A 174 -7.63 20.13 9.39
C GLU A 174 -6.55 21.16 9.09
N TRP A 175 -6.97 22.39 8.76
CA TRP A 175 -6.05 23.50 8.63
C TRP A 175 -5.36 23.78 9.98
N CYS A 176 -4.03 23.88 9.96
CA CYS A 176 -3.24 24.19 11.14
C CYS A 176 -2.73 25.63 11.05
N GLU A 177 -3.10 26.47 12.03
CA GLU A 177 -2.61 27.84 12.15
C GLU A 177 -1.39 27.91 13.09
N LEU A 178 -0.54 28.92 12.93
CA LEU A 178 0.69 29.09 13.73
C LEU A 178 0.44 29.11 15.25
N ASN A 179 -0.75 29.54 15.68
CA ASN A 179 -1.14 29.61 17.10
C ASN A 179 -1.83 28.33 17.60
N LYS A 180 -2.06 27.32 16.74
CA LYS A 180 -2.64 26.05 17.16
C LYS A 180 -1.55 25.28 17.91
N VAL A 181 -1.70 25.18 19.22
CA VAL A 181 -0.85 24.33 20.05
C VAL A 181 -1.02 22.90 19.54
N ALA A 182 0.07 22.28 19.10
CA ALA A 182 0.05 20.89 18.69
C ALA A 182 -0.47 20.07 19.87
N VAL A 183 -1.59 19.38 19.67
CA VAL A 183 -2.02 18.36 20.61
C VAL A 183 -1.08 17.20 20.36
N GLU A 184 -0.21 16.90 21.32
CA GLU A 184 0.55 15.65 21.31
C GLU A 184 -0.45 14.51 21.44
N VAL A 185 -0.85 13.96 20.30
CA VAL A 185 -1.45 12.64 20.25
C VAL A 185 -0.26 11.70 20.44
N PHE A 186 -0.11 11.17 21.65
CA PHE A 186 0.71 9.99 21.85
C PHE A 186 0.01 8.87 21.09
N GLU A 187 0.40 8.64 19.85
CA GLU A 187 0.28 7.30 19.30
C GLU A 187 1.09 6.43 20.24
N GLU A 188 0.47 5.40 20.84
CA GLU A 188 1.24 4.32 21.44
C GLU A 188 2.09 3.77 20.30
N GLU A 189 3.35 4.18 20.23
CA GLU A 189 4.35 3.51 19.42
C GLU A 189 4.30 2.05 19.87
N ASP A 190 3.75 1.17 19.02
CA ASP A 190 4.07 -0.25 19.08
C ASP A 190 5.60 -0.34 18.95
N SER A 191 6.26 -0.39 20.10
CA SER A 191 7.70 -0.23 20.24
C SER A 191 8.43 -1.50 19.81
N ASP A 192 8.39 -1.82 18.52
CA ASP A 192 9.19 -2.90 17.94
C ASP A 192 10.39 -2.40 17.13
N ASP A 193 10.55 -1.08 16.94
CA ASP A 193 11.73 -0.45 16.32
C ASP A 193 12.62 0.26 17.35
N LEU A 194 13.03 -0.47 18.40
CA LEU A 194 14.19 -0.08 19.21
C LEU A 194 15.49 -0.31 18.42
N ASP A 195 15.82 0.61 17.52
CA ASP A 195 17.12 0.70 16.84
C ASP A 195 18.21 1.20 17.82
N PHE A 196 18.74 0.28 18.64
CA PHE A 196 19.86 0.54 19.57
C PHE A 196 21.27 0.36 18.95
N ASP A 197 21.47 0.64 17.66
CA ASP A 197 22.81 0.69 17.04
C ASP A 197 23.26 2.16 16.83
N MET A 198 23.44 2.86 17.94
CA MET A 198 24.27 4.08 18.02
C MET A 198 25.30 3.92 19.14
N PHE A 199 26.21 2.94 19.03
CA PHE A 199 27.57 2.99 19.62
C PHE A 199 28.54 2.12 18.82
#